data_AF-A4WJE8-F1
#
_entry.id   AF-A4WJE8-F1
#
_cell.length_a   1.000
_cell.length_b   1.000
_cell.length_c   1.000
_cell.angle_alpha   90.00
_cell.angle_beta   90.00
_cell.angle_gamma   90.00
#
_symmetry.space_group_name_H-M   'P 1'
#
loop_
_entity.id
_entity.type
_entity.pdbx_description
1 polymer ?
#
loop_
_entity_poly.entity_id
_entity_poly.type
_entity_poly.pdbx_seq_one_letter_code
_entity_poly.pdbx_strand_id
1 'polypeptide(L)'
;MIDVSAIISSLIAQAPLVAVVVLVLYYKLDRKIDKLYSELNQKIDGVRAELSGQINELMREVRSLGSGFYNYQNTLIDFLAAKGLVTAAESVLLRGALRASIPYAMSKYYTEEVRRRLQTLLDKELEEYTWEDAAELENIAKLMYKEYIATGREDLLDYYPKLMMYAAIVRGLLRRRELEKKQQSTAL
;
A
#
# COMPACT_ATOMS: atom_id res chain seq x y z
N MET A 1 38.27 72.79 -21.35
CA MET A 1 38.06 71.61 -22.22
C MET A 1 38.57 70.41 -21.45
N ILE A 2 37.75 69.38 -21.27
CA ILE A 2 38.21 68.14 -20.64
C ILE A 2 39.17 67.47 -21.62
N ASP A 3 40.39 67.15 -21.18
CA ASP A 3 41.37 66.48 -22.03
C ASP A 3 41.04 64.99 -22.12
N VAL A 4 40.26 64.65 -23.13
CA VAL A 4 39.77 63.29 -23.38
C VAL A 4 40.93 62.30 -23.51
N SER A 5 42.09 62.74 -24.00
CA SER A 5 43.30 61.91 -24.15
C SER A 5 43.93 61.53 -22.80
N ALA A 6 43.95 62.46 -21.85
CA ALA A 6 44.43 62.23 -20.49
C ALA A 6 43.49 61.28 -19.71
N ILE A 7 42.17 61.40 -19.93
CA ILE A 7 41.18 60.49 -19.34
C ILE A 7 41.33 59.07 -19.90
N ILE A 8 41.49 58.91 -21.22
CA ILE A 8 41.69 57.60 -21.86
C ILE A 8 43.00 56.95 -21.38
N SER A 9 44.09 57.71 -21.30
CA SER A 9 45.38 57.19 -20.81
C SER A 9 45.30 56.77 -19.33
N SER A 10 44.57 57.53 -18.50
CA SER A 10 44.32 57.18 -17.10
C SER A 10 43.45 55.91 -16.96
N LEU A 11 42.45 55.74 -17.82
CA LEU A 11 41.62 54.53 -17.90
C LEU A 11 42.42 53.30 -18.31
N ILE A 12 43.30 53.42 -19.33
CA ILE A 12 44.16 52.32 -19.78
C ILE A 12 45.16 51.94 -18.67
N ALA A 13 45.74 52.91 -17.98
CA ALA A 13 46.66 52.67 -16.86
C ALA A 13 45.98 51.93 -15.69
N GLN A 14 44.66 52.09 -15.50
CA GLN A 14 43.88 51.43 -14.45
C GLN A 14 43.28 50.08 -14.88
N ALA A 15 43.29 49.74 -16.18
CA ALA A 15 42.68 48.52 -16.71
C ALA A 15 43.18 47.22 -16.02
N PRO A 16 44.47 47.05 -15.68
CA PRO A 16 44.94 45.87 -14.94
C PRO A 16 44.33 45.78 -13.54
N LEU A 17 44.17 46.92 -12.86
CA LEU A 17 43.61 46.98 -11.51
C LEU A 17 42.12 46.59 -11.52
N VAL A 18 41.36 47.11 -12.50
CA VAL A 18 39.96 46.75 -12.71
C VAL A 18 39.81 45.27 -13.00
N ALA A 19 40.67 44.68 -13.84
CA ALA A 19 40.65 43.25 -14.13
C ALA A 19 40.87 42.38 -12.88
N VAL A 20 41.82 42.77 -12.01
CA VAL A 20 42.05 42.07 -10.73
C VAL A 20 40.81 42.16 -9.83
N VAL A 21 40.18 43.34 -9.72
CA VAL A 21 38.96 43.51 -8.91
C VAL A 21 37.82 42.63 -9.44
N VAL A 22 37.61 42.58 -10.76
CA VAL A 22 36.61 41.71 -11.39
C VAL A 22 36.90 40.24 -11.13
N LEU A 23 38.15 39.79 -11.23
CA LEU A 23 38.54 38.41 -10.92
C LEU A 23 38.30 38.05 -9.46
N VAL A 24 38.63 38.93 -8.52
CA VAL A 24 38.38 38.72 -7.09
C VAL A 24 36.88 38.65 -6.82
N LEU A 25 36.08 39.53 -7.44
CA LEU A 25 34.62 39.51 -7.33
C LEU A 25 34.03 38.22 -7.89
N TYR A 26 34.47 37.80 -9.07
CA TYR A 26 34.07 36.54 -9.69
C TYR A 26 34.33 35.37 -8.75
N TYR A 27 35.56 35.24 -8.24
CA TYR A 27 35.93 34.13 -7.36
C TYR A 27 35.17 34.13 -6.03
N LYS A 28 34.90 35.31 -5.47
CA LYS A 28 34.11 35.44 -4.24
C LYS A 28 32.64 35.10 -4.47
N LEU A 29 32.10 35.43 -5.64
CA LEU A 29 30.72 35.13 -6.01
C LEU A 29 30.55 33.63 -6.28
N ASP A 30 31.47 33.03 -7.04
CA ASP A 30 31.54 31.59 -7.34
C ASP A 30 31.56 30.76 -6.04
N ARG A 31 32.47 31.10 -5.10
CA ARG A 31 32.51 30.44 -3.78
C ARG A 31 31.22 30.61 -2.96
N LYS A 32 30.53 31.74 -3.07
CA LYS A 32 29.24 31.94 -2.37
C LYS A 32 28.14 31.09 -3.00
N ILE A 33 28.14 31.01 -4.33
CA ILE A 33 27.20 30.20 -5.10
C ILE A 33 27.40 28.72 -4.75
N ASP A 34 28.63 28.22 -4.71
CA ASP A 34 28.94 26.83 -4.33
C ASP A 34 28.45 26.49 -2.92
N LYS A 35 28.69 27.39 -1.95
CA LYS A 35 28.20 27.22 -0.58
C LYS A 35 26.68 27.17 -0.53
N LEU A 36 26.00 28.07 -1.23
CA LEU A 36 24.54 28.09 -1.30
C LEU A 36 23.99 26.81 -1.92
N TYR A 37 24.60 26.31 -3.00
CA TYR A 37 24.21 25.04 -3.61
C TYR A 37 24.41 23.86 -2.66
N SER A 38 25.54 23.82 -1.94
CA SER A 38 25.81 22.75 -0.99
C SER A 38 24.83 22.76 0.18
N GLU A 39 24.55 23.93 0.76
CA GLU A 39 23.58 24.07 1.86
C GLU A 39 22.16 23.72 1.41
N LEU A 40 21.78 24.13 0.19
CA LEU A 40 20.47 23.83 -0.36
C LEU A 40 20.29 22.33 -0.60
N ASN A 41 21.29 21.67 -1.20
CA ASN A 41 21.26 20.21 -1.41
C ASN A 41 21.16 19.47 -0.08
N GLN A 42 21.93 19.88 0.92
CA GLN A 42 21.86 19.26 2.25
C GLN A 42 20.48 19.42 2.89
N LYS A 43 19.85 20.60 2.76
CA LYS A 43 18.48 20.83 3.24
C LYS A 43 17.46 19.99 2.47
N ILE A 44 17.59 19.89 1.15
CA ILE A 44 16.70 19.06 0.32
C ILE A 44 16.81 17.59 0.72
N ASP A 45 18.04 17.09 0.92
CA ASP A 45 18.25 15.70 1.34
C ASP A 45 17.70 15.44 2.75
N GLY A 46 17.86 16.39 3.66
CA GLY A 46 17.25 16.35 5.00
C GLY A 46 15.72 16.25 4.93
N VAL A 47 15.08 17.15 4.19
CA VAL A 47 13.62 17.15 3.99
C VAL A 47 13.15 15.84 3.34
N ARG A 48 13.87 15.32 2.35
CA ARG A 48 13.54 14.03 1.71
C ARG A 48 13.62 12.87 2.69
N ALA A 49 14.64 12.84 3.55
CA ALA A 49 14.81 11.80 4.55
C ALA A 49 13.69 11.85 5.61
N GLU A 50 13.38 13.04 6.13
CA GLU A 50 12.30 13.25 7.09
C GLU A 50 10.93 12.83 6.51
N LEU A 51 10.61 13.30 5.30
CA LEU A 51 9.35 12.97 4.64
C LEU A 51 9.24 11.46 4.36
N SER A 52 10.33 10.82 3.93
CA SER A 52 10.36 9.37 3.73
C SER A 52 10.15 8.61 5.05
N GLY A 53 10.71 9.11 6.15
CA GLY A 53 10.47 8.57 7.50
C GLY A 53 9.00 8.65 7.89
N GLN A 54 8.40 9.84 7.78
CA GLN A 54 7.00 10.09 8.12
C GLN A 54 6.03 9.24 7.27
N ILE A 55 6.29 9.12 5.96
CA ILE A 55 5.46 8.27 5.08
C ILE A 55 5.53 6.80 5.51
N ASN A 56 6.73 6.30 5.86
CA ASN A 56 6.88 4.92 6.31
C ASN A 56 6.15 4.65 7.64
N GLU A 57 6.16 5.62 8.56
CA GLU A 57 5.42 5.54 9.82
C GLU A 57 3.90 5.53 9.58
N LEU A 58 3.39 6.46 8.76
CA LEU A 58 1.98 6.50 8.37
C LEU A 58 1.54 5.18 7.71
N MET A 59 2.37 4.61 6.82
CA MET A 59 2.08 3.32 6.20
C MET A 59 1.98 2.18 7.23
N ARG A 60 2.80 2.20 8.30
CA ARG A 60 2.70 1.21 9.38
C ARG A 60 1.42 1.40 10.19
N GLU A 61 1.05 2.63 10.53
CA GLU A 61 -0.19 2.93 11.24
C GLU A 61 -1.42 2.50 10.45
N VAL A 62 -1.49 2.83 9.16
CA VAL A 62 -2.59 2.42 8.27
C VAL A 62 -2.69 0.90 8.17
N ARG A 63 -1.56 0.18 8.07
CA ARG A 63 -1.56 -1.30 8.08
C ARG A 63 -2.04 -1.87 9.41
N SER A 64 -1.66 -1.25 10.52
CA SER A 64 -2.10 -1.62 11.86
C SER A 64 -3.62 -1.43 12.03
N LEU A 65 -4.15 -0.29 11.57
CA LEU A 65 -5.59 -0.01 11.53
C LEU A 65 -6.35 -1.02 10.67
N GLY A 66 -5.84 -1.32 9.47
CA GLY A 66 -6.42 -2.36 8.61
C GLY A 66 -6.45 -3.72 9.30
N SER A 67 -5.37 -4.11 9.96
CA SER A 67 -5.30 -5.35 10.74
C SER A 67 -6.29 -5.37 11.91
N GLY A 68 -6.42 -4.26 12.64
CA GLY A 68 -7.41 -4.09 13.70
C GLY A 68 -8.84 -4.21 13.19
N PHE A 69 -9.14 -3.61 12.04
CA PHE A 69 -10.44 -3.72 11.39
C PHE A 69 -10.76 -5.17 10.99
N TYR A 70 -9.81 -5.91 10.40
CA TYR A 70 -10.02 -7.32 10.07
C TYR A 70 -10.24 -8.19 11.30
N ASN A 71 -9.49 -7.97 12.38
CA ASN A 71 -9.68 -8.70 13.64
C ASN A 71 -11.05 -8.43 14.26
N TYR A 72 -11.49 -7.16 14.26
CA TYR A 72 -12.82 -6.77 14.70
C TYR A 72 -13.90 -7.43 13.83
N GLN A 73 -13.76 -7.37 12.51
CA GLN A 73 -14.70 -7.96 11.56
C GLN A 73 -14.83 -9.48 11.77
N ASN A 74 -13.72 -10.20 11.92
CA ASN A 74 -13.73 -11.64 12.19
C ASN A 74 -14.46 -11.95 13.50
N THR A 75 -14.17 -11.20 14.57
CA THR A 75 -14.84 -11.37 15.87
C THR A 75 -16.34 -11.11 15.77
N LEU A 76 -16.74 -10.08 15.02
CA LEU A 76 -18.15 -9.77 14.78
C LEU A 76 -18.84 -10.88 13.98
N ILE A 77 -18.22 -11.40 12.92
CA ILE A 77 -18.77 -12.50 12.13
C ILE A 77 -18.91 -13.77 12.98
N ASP A 78 -17.90 -14.11 13.79
CA ASP A 78 -17.98 -15.23 14.72
C ASP A 78 -19.13 -15.06 15.73
N PHE A 79 -19.31 -13.85 16.27
CA PHE A 79 -20.42 -13.53 17.17
C PHE A 79 -21.78 -13.65 16.46
N LEU A 80 -21.93 -13.07 15.27
CA LEU A 80 -23.17 -13.14 14.48
C LEU A 80 -23.49 -14.58 14.07
N ALA A 81 -22.46 -15.36 13.71
CA ALA A 81 -22.59 -16.79 13.43
C ALA A 81 -23.04 -17.56 14.69
N ALA A 82 -22.46 -17.30 15.85
CA ALA A 82 -22.90 -17.91 17.11
C ALA A 82 -24.35 -17.53 17.48
N LYS A 83 -24.81 -16.35 17.08
CA LYS A 83 -26.20 -15.89 17.22
C LYS A 83 -27.14 -16.42 16.12
N GLY A 84 -26.62 -17.15 15.13
CA GLY A 84 -27.41 -17.66 14.01
C GLY A 84 -27.78 -16.61 12.96
N LEU A 85 -27.23 -15.40 13.03
CA LEU A 85 -27.47 -14.30 12.10
C LEU A 85 -26.59 -14.36 10.84
N VAL A 86 -25.62 -15.27 10.80
CA VAL A 86 -24.93 -15.67 9.57
C VAL A 86 -25.43 -17.06 9.22
N THR A 87 -26.33 -17.10 8.24
CA THR A 87 -27.02 -18.29 7.76
C THR A 87 -26.37 -18.81 6.47
N ALA A 88 -26.71 -20.04 6.09
CA ALA A 88 -26.28 -20.61 4.81
C ALA A 88 -26.76 -19.73 3.62
N ALA A 89 -27.99 -19.19 3.69
CA ALA A 89 -28.55 -18.36 2.62
C ALA A 89 -27.72 -17.09 2.37
N GLU A 90 -27.33 -16.37 3.44
CA GLU A 90 -26.49 -15.17 3.32
C GLU A 90 -25.10 -15.51 2.79
N SER A 91 -24.54 -16.65 3.21
CA SER A 91 -23.26 -17.15 2.69
C SER A 91 -23.33 -17.47 1.19
N VAL A 92 -24.42 -18.09 0.71
CA VAL A 92 -24.64 -18.33 -0.73
C VAL A 92 -24.75 -17.02 -1.49
N LEU A 93 -25.48 -16.03 -0.98
CA LEU A 93 -25.62 -14.71 -1.62
C LEU A 93 -24.27 -14.00 -1.76
N LEU A 94 -23.48 -13.97 -0.68
CA LEU A 94 -22.14 -13.37 -0.70
C LEU A 94 -21.19 -14.11 -1.64
N ARG A 95 -21.21 -15.45 -1.63
CA ARG A 95 -20.46 -16.29 -2.58
C ARG A 95 -20.81 -15.94 -4.01
N GLY A 96 -22.09 -15.82 -4.33
CA GLY A 96 -22.58 -15.47 -5.66
C GLY A 96 -22.12 -14.08 -6.12
N ALA A 97 -22.21 -13.08 -5.24
CA ALA A 97 -21.72 -11.73 -5.53
C ALA A 97 -20.21 -11.68 -5.77
N LEU A 98 -19.43 -12.40 -4.95
CA LEU A 98 -17.99 -12.55 -5.15
C LEU A 98 -17.69 -13.23 -6.49
N ARG A 99 -18.38 -14.35 -6.78
CA ARG A 99 -18.18 -15.12 -8.01
C ARG A 99 -18.42 -14.31 -9.28
N ALA A 100 -19.41 -13.42 -9.26
CA ALA A 100 -19.75 -12.54 -10.37
C ALA A 100 -18.75 -11.38 -10.56
N SER A 101 -18.00 -11.01 -9.52
CA SER A 101 -17.12 -9.83 -9.51
C SER A 101 -15.63 -10.17 -9.38
N ILE A 102 -15.24 -11.43 -9.65
CA ILE A 102 -13.85 -11.86 -9.58
C ILE A 102 -12.96 -10.96 -10.46
N PRO A 103 -11.95 -10.28 -9.90
CA PRO A 103 -11.03 -9.44 -10.66
C PRO A 103 -10.21 -10.24 -11.67
N TYR A 104 -9.73 -9.58 -12.71
CA TYR A 104 -8.82 -10.20 -13.67
C TYR A 104 -7.43 -10.43 -13.06
N ALA A 105 -6.74 -11.48 -13.51
CA ALA A 105 -5.40 -11.84 -13.04
C ALA A 105 -4.31 -10.97 -13.69
N MET A 106 -3.19 -10.81 -12.98
CA MET A 106 -1.95 -10.17 -13.47
C MET A 106 -0.71 -10.96 -13.03
N SER A 107 0.46 -10.59 -13.56
CA SER A 107 1.60 -11.51 -13.67
C SER A 107 2.45 -11.68 -12.40
N LYS A 108 2.26 -10.92 -11.31
CA LYS A 108 3.23 -10.93 -10.18
C LYS A 108 2.80 -11.79 -8.99
N TYR A 109 1.68 -11.50 -8.35
CA TYR A 109 1.18 -12.21 -7.17
C TYR A 109 -0.22 -12.79 -7.38
N TYR A 110 -1.14 -12.05 -8.01
CA TYR A 110 -2.47 -12.54 -8.33
C TYR A 110 -2.52 -13.10 -9.77
N THR A 111 -1.92 -14.28 -9.94
CA THR A 111 -1.78 -14.93 -11.26
C THR A 111 -3.08 -15.57 -11.75
N GLU A 112 -3.09 -15.97 -13.02
CA GLU A 112 -4.24 -16.64 -13.62
C GLU A 112 -4.53 -17.99 -12.95
N GLU A 113 -3.49 -18.68 -12.46
CA GLU A 113 -3.63 -19.88 -11.65
C GLU A 113 -4.35 -19.58 -10.32
N VAL A 114 -3.92 -18.54 -9.61
CA VAL A 114 -4.54 -18.09 -8.36
C VAL A 114 -6.00 -17.70 -8.59
N ARG A 115 -6.29 -16.99 -9.70
CA ARG A 115 -7.65 -16.62 -10.09
C ARG A 115 -8.52 -17.83 -10.38
N ARG A 116 -8.02 -18.82 -11.13
CA ARG A 116 -8.75 -20.07 -11.40
C ARG A 116 -9.02 -20.85 -10.12
N ARG A 117 -8.04 -20.88 -9.21
CA ARG A 117 -8.21 -21.54 -7.92
C ARG A 117 -9.31 -20.87 -7.08
N LEU A 118 -9.35 -19.54 -7.08
CA LEU A 118 -10.44 -18.79 -6.47
C LEU A 118 -11.80 -19.14 -7.08
N GLN A 119 -11.88 -19.22 -8.41
CA GLN A 119 -13.12 -19.63 -9.10
C GLN A 119 -13.57 -21.01 -8.62
N THR A 120 -12.68 -21.99 -8.62
CA THR A 120 -12.97 -23.34 -8.13
C THR A 120 -13.47 -23.35 -6.68
N LEU A 121 -12.82 -22.59 -5.80
CA LEU A 121 -13.26 -22.48 -4.41
C LEU A 121 -14.64 -21.85 -4.28
N LEU A 122 -14.94 -20.82 -5.06
CA LEU A 122 -16.24 -20.14 -5.03
C LEU A 122 -17.36 -20.93 -5.74
N ASP A 123 -17.02 -21.90 -6.56
CA ASP A 123 -17.97 -22.82 -7.21
C ASP A 123 -18.35 -24.02 -6.32
N LYS A 124 -17.63 -24.26 -5.20
CA LYS A 124 -17.95 -25.32 -4.23
C LYS A 124 -19.24 -25.05 -3.48
N GLU A 125 -19.98 -26.11 -3.16
CA GLU A 125 -21.12 -26.00 -2.25
C GLU A 125 -20.70 -25.74 -0.80
N LEU A 126 -21.56 -25.07 -0.04
CA LEU A 126 -21.22 -24.61 1.31
C LEU A 126 -20.85 -25.79 2.22
N GLU A 127 -21.54 -26.91 2.07
CA GLU A 127 -21.36 -28.13 2.83
C GLU A 127 -20.00 -28.80 2.56
N GLU A 128 -19.43 -28.58 1.38
CA GLU A 128 -18.17 -29.19 0.92
C GLU A 128 -16.92 -28.46 1.37
N TYR A 129 -17.06 -27.21 1.84
CA TYR A 129 -15.91 -26.44 2.32
C TYR A 129 -15.19 -27.16 3.47
N THR A 130 -13.87 -27.08 3.44
CA THR A 130 -13.00 -27.51 4.53
C THR A 130 -12.29 -26.33 5.19
N TRP A 131 -11.60 -26.59 6.30
CA TRP A 131 -10.75 -25.59 6.95
C TRP A 131 -9.61 -25.13 6.03
N GLU A 132 -9.09 -26.03 5.20
CA GLU A 132 -8.07 -25.73 4.20
C GLU A 132 -8.60 -24.80 3.12
N ASP A 133 -9.83 -25.02 2.64
CA ASP A 133 -10.46 -24.14 1.65
C ASP A 133 -10.62 -22.72 2.19
N ALA A 134 -11.06 -22.58 3.45
CA ALA A 134 -11.15 -21.29 4.10
C ALA A 134 -9.78 -20.59 4.22
N ALA A 135 -8.74 -21.33 4.64
CA ALA A 135 -7.38 -20.80 4.70
C ALA A 135 -6.85 -20.40 3.31
N GLU A 136 -7.23 -21.14 2.28
CA GLU A 136 -6.85 -20.84 0.90
C GLU A 136 -7.53 -19.56 0.38
N LEU A 137 -8.82 -19.35 0.68
CA LEU A 137 -9.52 -18.08 0.39
C LEU A 137 -8.80 -16.89 1.04
N GLU A 138 -8.41 -17.01 2.31
CA GLU A 138 -7.62 -15.97 3.00
C GLU A 138 -6.26 -15.74 2.32
N ASN A 139 -5.57 -16.80 1.90
CA ASN A 139 -4.28 -16.70 1.24
C ASN A 139 -4.39 -15.99 -0.12
N ILE A 140 -5.40 -16.34 -0.92
CA ILE A 140 -5.70 -15.68 -2.20
C ILE A 140 -5.97 -14.19 -1.97
N ALA A 141 -6.78 -13.85 -0.96
CA ALA A 141 -7.04 -12.47 -0.60
C ALA A 141 -5.73 -11.71 -0.27
N LYS A 142 -4.83 -12.32 0.51
CA LYS A 142 -3.51 -11.73 0.81
C LYS A 142 -2.64 -11.55 -0.43
N LEU A 143 -2.72 -12.45 -1.42
CA LEU A 143 -2.02 -12.29 -2.71
C LEU A 143 -2.57 -11.12 -3.52
N MET A 144 -3.90 -10.91 -3.53
CA MET A 144 -4.51 -9.73 -4.14
C MET A 144 -4.01 -8.43 -3.51
N TYR A 145 -3.93 -8.38 -2.18
CA TYR A 145 -3.39 -7.21 -1.49
C TYR A 145 -1.90 -6.97 -1.81
N LYS A 146 -1.09 -8.03 -1.93
CA LYS A 146 0.32 -7.89 -2.38
C LYS A 146 0.42 -7.35 -3.80
N GLU A 147 -0.44 -7.81 -4.71
CA GLU A 147 -0.53 -7.28 -6.08
C GLU A 147 -0.92 -5.80 -6.06
N TYR A 148 -1.91 -5.41 -5.25
CA TYR A 148 -2.27 -4.00 -5.06
C TYR A 148 -1.07 -3.15 -4.63
N ILE A 149 -0.35 -3.56 -3.58
CA ILE A 149 0.83 -2.82 -3.10
C ILE A 149 1.90 -2.70 -4.20
N ALA A 150 2.02 -3.69 -5.08
CA ALA A 150 3.01 -3.69 -6.14
C ALA A 150 2.59 -2.91 -7.39
N THR A 151 1.30 -2.72 -7.64
CA THR A 151 0.77 -2.23 -8.92
C THR A 151 -0.18 -1.04 -8.82
N GLY A 152 -0.73 -0.75 -7.64
CA GLY A 152 -1.77 0.27 -7.43
C GLY A 152 -3.16 -0.13 -7.91
N ARG A 153 -3.42 -1.42 -8.14
CA ARG A 153 -4.72 -1.93 -8.61
C ARG A 153 -5.83 -1.87 -7.56
N GLU A 154 -6.58 -0.76 -7.56
CA GLU A 154 -7.67 -0.50 -6.60
C GLU A 154 -8.79 -1.56 -6.64
N ASP A 155 -9.06 -2.18 -7.79
CA ASP A 155 -10.05 -3.25 -7.92
C ASP A 155 -9.74 -4.48 -7.04
N LEU A 156 -8.45 -4.75 -6.81
CA LEU A 156 -8.00 -5.80 -5.90
C LEU A 156 -8.12 -5.37 -4.44
N LEU A 157 -7.89 -4.09 -4.13
CA LEU A 157 -8.09 -3.54 -2.79
C LEU A 157 -9.57 -3.59 -2.39
N ASP A 158 -10.48 -3.33 -3.33
CA ASP A 158 -11.93 -3.40 -3.12
C ASP A 158 -12.44 -4.84 -2.94
N TYR A 159 -11.83 -5.80 -3.61
CA TYR A 159 -12.24 -7.21 -3.56
C TYR A 159 -11.65 -7.94 -2.34
N TYR A 160 -10.40 -7.65 -1.98
CA TYR A 160 -9.66 -8.23 -0.86
C TYR A 160 -10.49 -8.35 0.45
N PRO A 161 -11.08 -7.27 1.01
CA PRO A 161 -11.81 -7.34 2.27
C PRO A 161 -13.08 -8.18 2.17
N LYS A 162 -13.74 -8.19 1.00
CA LYS A 162 -14.95 -9.00 0.76
C LYS A 162 -14.60 -10.49 0.75
N LEU A 163 -13.47 -10.85 0.14
CA LEU A 163 -12.99 -12.23 0.16
C LEU A 163 -12.55 -12.68 1.55
N MET A 164 -11.85 -11.82 2.30
CA MET A 164 -11.51 -12.09 3.71
C MET A 164 -12.75 -12.31 4.57
N MET A 165 -13.79 -11.49 4.39
CA MET A 165 -15.07 -11.64 5.08
C MET A 165 -15.71 -13.00 4.79
N TYR A 166 -15.77 -13.38 3.51
CA TYR A 166 -16.34 -14.66 3.12
C TYR A 166 -15.56 -15.84 3.69
N ALA A 167 -14.23 -15.78 3.70
CA ALA A 167 -13.41 -16.79 4.35
C ALA A 167 -13.72 -16.94 5.86
N ALA A 168 -13.89 -15.82 6.56
CA ALA A 168 -14.29 -15.83 7.98
C ALA A 168 -15.69 -16.44 8.19
N ILE A 169 -16.66 -16.12 7.32
CA ILE A 169 -17.99 -16.73 7.34
C ILE A 169 -17.91 -18.24 7.18
N VAL A 170 -17.15 -18.72 6.18
CA VAL A 170 -16.93 -20.16 5.96
C VAL A 170 -16.37 -20.82 7.23
N ARG A 171 -15.35 -20.22 7.86
CA ARG A 171 -14.78 -20.72 9.13
C ARG A 171 -15.82 -20.78 10.26
N GLY A 172 -16.61 -19.73 10.43
CA GLY A 172 -17.67 -19.70 11.44
C GLY A 172 -18.72 -20.79 11.22
N LEU A 173 -19.09 -21.05 9.97
CA LEU A 173 -19.99 -22.15 9.60
C LEU A 173 -19.38 -23.53 9.88
N LEU A 174 -18.10 -23.73 9.57
CA LEU A 174 -17.40 -24.98 9.87
C LEU A 174 -17.33 -25.23 11.38
N ARG A 175 -17.01 -24.19 12.16
CA ARG A 175 -16.98 -24.26 13.62
C ARG A 175 -18.33 -24.66 14.20
N ARG A 176 -19.43 -24.10 13.67
CA ARG A 176 -20.79 -24.45 14.11
C ARG A 176 -21.10 -25.92 13.85
N ARG A 177 -20.80 -26.42 12.64
CA ARG A 177 -20.99 -27.84 12.29
C ARG A 177 -20.21 -28.77 13.23
N GLU A 178 -18.99 -28.43 13.62
CA GLU A 178 -18.22 -29.21 14.59
C GLU A 178 -18.88 -29.25 15.98
N LEU A 179 -19.42 -28.12 16.44
CA LEU A 179 -20.12 -28.04 17.72
C LEU A 179 -21.41 -28.85 17.72
N GLU A 180 -22.20 -28.77 16.65
CA GLU A 180 -23.43 -29.54 16.47
C GLU A 180 -23.15 -31.06 16.47
N LYS A 181 -22.11 -31.50 15.74
CA LYS A 181 -21.67 -32.90 15.74
C LYS A 181 -21.26 -33.39 17.13
N LYS A 182 -20.52 -32.58 17.89
CA LYS A 182 -20.09 -32.92 19.26
C LYS A 182 -21.28 -33.04 20.21
N GLN A 183 -22.25 -32.13 20.12
CA GLN A 183 -23.47 -32.19 20.94
C GLN A 183 -24.30 -33.44 20.64
N GLN A 184 -24.45 -33.81 19.37
CA GLN A 184 -25.12 -35.05 18.97
C GLN A 184 -24.39 -36.31 19.48
N SER A 185 -23.06 -36.33 19.45
CA SER A 185 -22.27 -37.47 19.95
C SER A 185 -22.25 -37.62 21.47
N THR A 186 -22.58 -36.56 22.23
CA THR A 186 -22.61 -36.58 23.71
C THR A 186 -24.02 -36.90 24.24
N ALA A 187 -25.03 -36.88 23.37
CA ALA A 187 -26.42 -37.18 23.68
C ALA A 187 -26.83 -38.65 23.38
N LEU A 188 -25.89 -39.45 22.86
CA LEU A 188 -25.99 -40.91 22.62
C LEU A 188 -25.19 -41.67 23.68
#